data_AF-A0A662TN01-F1
#
_entry.id   AF-A0A662TN01-F1
#
_cell.length_a   1.000
_cell.length_b   1.000
_cell.length_c   1.000
_cell.angle_alpha   90.00
_cell.angle_beta   90.00
_cell.angle_gamma   90.00
#
_symmetry.space_group_name_H-M   'P 1'
#
loop_
_entity.id
_entity.type
_entity.pdbx_description
1 polymer ?
#
loop_
_entity_poly.entity_id
_entity_poly.type
_entity_poly.pdbx_seq_one_letter_code
_entity_poly.pdbx_strand_id
1 'polypeptide(L)'
;MDKVFLRMKKEVREIQEGLARIVVPMGSLISEPHSKLPAFYNPKMRNNRDIAVLFTISQGVRKIGEPMAGTGVRSIRIILENGNIEEAFINDLKREAVKFIRENLRLNHIGRNTARVTRLEANLFNIIHSLPGNRGEYLDLDPYGTPAPFIYSSIMALRKRGVLAVTATDTFTLKGFKPETALARYGVKIFKNIFPSEVAVRTLLYYISRAAASLEYGIEPLAAYTQRHYVRVYVR
;
A
#
# COMPACT_ATOMS: atom_id res chain seq x y z
N MET A 1 -15.47 22.20 -16.77
CA MET A 1 -15.17 20.76 -16.92
C MET A 1 -13.92 20.63 -17.79
N ASP A 2 -12.79 20.17 -17.23
CA ASP A 2 -11.49 20.26 -17.90
C ASP A 2 -11.43 19.48 -19.23
N LYS A 3 -10.95 20.11 -20.30
CA LYS A 3 -10.76 19.50 -21.63
C LYS A 3 -9.90 18.21 -21.60
N VAL A 4 -9.04 18.07 -20.59
CA VAL A 4 -8.23 16.86 -20.33
C VAL A 4 -9.10 15.69 -19.84
N PHE A 5 -10.11 15.97 -19.01
CA PHE A 5 -11.02 14.96 -18.46
C PHE A 5 -11.97 14.40 -19.54
N LEU A 6 -12.39 15.24 -20.49
CA LEU A 6 -13.13 14.80 -21.68
C LEU A 6 -12.33 13.82 -22.55
N ARG A 7 -11.00 13.94 -22.60
CA ARG A 7 -10.13 13.00 -23.30
C ARG A 7 -9.95 11.69 -22.52
N MET A 8 -9.91 11.74 -21.19
CA MET A 8 -9.87 10.55 -20.32
C MET A 8 -11.13 9.67 -20.45
N LYS A 9 -12.31 10.25 -20.68
CA LYS A 9 -13.58 9.50 -20.74
C LYS A 9 -13.60 8.33 -21.75
N LYS A 10 -12.79 8.36 -22.81
CA LYS A 10 -12.72 7.25 -23.79
C LYS A 10 -11.83 6.08 -23.35
N GLU A 11 -10.99 6.25 -22.32
CA GLU A 11 -9.99 5.26 -21.89
C GLU A 11 -10.09 4.88 -20.40
N VAL A 12 -11.20 5.22 -19.75
CA VAL A 12 -11.45 4.89 -18.34
C VAL A 12 -12.75 4.12 -18.20
N ARG A 13 -12.84 3.31 -17.14
CA ARG A 13 -14.04 2.56 -16.78
C ARG A 13 -14.40 2.81 -15.33
N GLU A 14 -15.67 3.08 -15.07
CA GLU A 14 -16.21 3.07 -13.71
C GLU A 14 -16.47 1.62 -13.29
N ILE A 15 -16.06 1.28 -12.07
CA ILE A 15 -16.27 -0.01 -11.44
C ILE A 15 -16.64 0.19 -9.98
N GLN A 16 -17.17 -0.86 -9.37
CA GLN A 16 -17.45 -0.91 -7.94
C GLN A 16 -16.61 -2.01 -7.27
N GLU A 17 -15.93 -1.68 -6.18
CA GLU A 17 -15.26 -2.64 -5.31
C GLU A 17 -15.62 -2.34 -3.85
N GLY A 18 -16.31 -3.27 -3.19
CA GLY A 18 -16.90 -3.00 -1.88
C GLY A 18 -17.90 -1.84 -1.96
N LEU A 19 -17.79 -0.87 -1.06
CA LEU A 19 -18.60 0.35 -1.11
C LEU A 19 -18.04 1.42 -2.05
N ALA A 20 -16.79 1.27 -2.53
CA ALA A 20 -16.14 2.27 -3.36
C ALA A 20 -16.57 2.19 -4.82
N ARG A 21 -17.06 3.31 -5.35
CA ARG A 21 -17.24 3.54 -6.79
C ARG A 21 -16.05 4.30 -7.35
N ILE A 22 -15.29 3.69 -8.24
CA ILE A 22 -14.03 4.26 -8.74
C ILE A 22 -13.96 4.23 -10.25
N VAL A 23 -13.32 5.22 -10.81
CA VAL A 23 -12.89 5.26 -12.20
C VAL A 23 -11.44 4.79 -12.26
N VAL A 24 -11.17 3.86 -13.17
CA VAL A 24 -9.84 3.27 -13.39
C VAL A 24 -9.47 3.34 -14.87
N PRO A 25 -8.18 3.39 -15.23
CA PRO A 25 -7.77 3.27 -16.62
C PRO A 25 -8.19 1.91 -17.20
N MET A 26 -8.76 1.86 -18.40
CA MET A 26 -9.14 0.59 -19.04
C MET A 26 -7.97 -0.38 -19.15
N GLY A 27 -6.76 0.13 -19.41
CA GLY A 27 -5.54 -0.70 -19.46
C GLY A 27 -5.28 -1.49 -18.18
N SER A 28 -5.71 -0.99 -17.02
CA SER A 28 -5.58 -1.69 -15.73
C SER A 28 -6.47 -2.93 -15.61
N LEU A 29 -7.48 -3.06 -16.49
CA LEU A 29 -8.42 -4.18 -16.48
C LEU A 29 -8.05 -5.27 -17.48
N ILE A 30 -7.27 -4.93 -18.51
CA ILE A 30 -7.02 -5.79 -19.67
C ILE A 30 -5.56 -6.25 -19.69
N SER A 31 -4.62 -5.43 -19.21
CA SER A 31 -3.20 -5.76 -19.20
C SER A 31 -2.71 -6.21 -17.82
N GLU A 32 -1.65 -7.01 -17.79
CA GLU A 32 -0.96 -7.32 -16.54
C GLU A 32 -0.44 -6.00 -15.89
N PRO A 33 -0.48 -5.90 -14.55
CA PRO A 33 0.04 -4.77 -13.80
C PRO A 33 1.43 -4.32 -14.24
N HIS A 34 1.56 -3.07 -14.69
CA HIS A 34 2.87 -2.52 -15.04
C HIS A 34 2.95 -1.01 -14.84
N SER A 35 4.17 -0.53 -14.61
CA SER A 35 4.46 0.86 -14.24
C SER A 35 4.22 1.88 -15.34
N LYS A 36 3.86 1.49 -16.57
CA LYS A 36 3.54 2.45 -17.66
C LYS A 36 2.07 2.89 -17.66
N LEU A 37 1.19 2.23 -16.90
CA LEU A 37 -0.19 2.65 -16.77
C LEU A 37 -0.29 4.03 -16.08
N PRO A 38 -1.28 4.88 -16.46
CA PRO A 38 -1.42 6.22 -15.91
C PRO A 38 -1.76 6.22 -14.40
N ALA A 39 -2.55 5.24 -13.96
CA ALA A 39 -2.80 4.95 -12.56
C ALA A 39 -2.95 3.44 -12.39
N PHE A 40 -2.60 2.92 -11.21
CA PHE A 40 -2.67 1.49 -10.98
C PHE A 40 -3.99 1.05 -10.36
N TYR A 41 -4.57 0.01 -10.94
CA TYR A 41 -5.59 -0.81 -10.33
C TYR A 41 -5.37 -2.27 -10.75
N ASN A 42 -5.54 -3.20 -9.82
CA ASN A 42 -5.50 -4.63 -10.11
C ASN A 42 -6.70 -5.32 -9.46
N PRO A 43 -7.66 -5.86 -10.25
CA PRO A 43 -8.79 -6.60 -9.72
C PRO A 43 -8.36 -7.82 -8.88
N LYS A 44 -7.23 -8.46 -9.19
CA LYS A 44 -6.71 -9.63 -8.45
C LYS A 44 -6.28 -9.29 -7.01
N MET A 45 -6.15 -8.01 -6.67
CA MET A 45 -5.80 -7.52 -5.33
C MET A 45 -7.02 -7.19 -4.47
N ARG A 46 -8.25 -7.55 -4.89
CA ARG A 46 -9.47 -7.32 -4.11
C ARG A 46 -9.40 -7.90 -2.70
N ASN A 47 -9.01 -9.18 -2.57
CA ASN A 47 -8.89 -9.83 -1.26
C ASN A 47 -7.83 -9.16 -0.37
N ASN A 48 -6.74 -8.65 -0.96
CA ASN A 48 -5.72 -7.91 -0.21
C ASN A 48 -6.33 -6.66 0.45
N ARG A 49 -7.17 -5.95 -0.30
CA ARG A 49 -7.88 -4.75 0.16
C ARG A 49 -9.01 -5.08 1.13
N ASP A 50 -9.76 -6.17 0.91
CA ASP A 50 -10.78 -6.66 1.85
C ASP A 50 -10.15 -6.92 3.23
N ILE A 51 -9.02 -7.62 3.27
CA ILE A 51 -8.30 -7.88 4.52
C ILE A 51 -7.77 -6.57 5.14
N ALA A 52 -7.27 -5.63 4.34
CA ALA A 52 -6.84 -4.32 4.85
C ALA A 52 -7.99 -3.55 5.54
N VAL A 53 -9.18 -3.50 4.93
CA VAL A 53 -10.38 -2.91 5.54
C VAL A 53 -10.68 -3.57 6.88
N LEU A 54 -10.83 -4.90 6.90
CA LEU A 54 -11.14 -5.65 8.12
C LEU A 54 -10.08 -5.42 9.22
N PHE A 55 -8.80 -5.35 8.84
CA PHE A 55 -7.72 -5.11 9.77
C PHE A 55 -7.83 -3.73 10.41
N THR A 56 -8.10 -2.68 9.63
CA THR A 56 -8.27 -1.32 10.17
C THR A 56 -9.45 -1.20 11.13
N ILE A 57 -10.57 -1.91 10.85
CA ILE A 57 -11.72 -1.97 11.75
C ILE A 57 -11.33 -2.68 13.05
N SER A 58 -10.69 -3.85 12.96
CA SER A 58 -10.30 -4.66 14.13
C SER A 58 -9.32 -3.94 15.07
N GLN A 59 -8.48 -3.07 14.53
CA GLN A 59 -7.48 -2.32 15.28
C GLN A 59 -7.96 -0.94 15.73
N GLY A 60 -9.23 -0.58 15.48
CA GLY A 60 -9.79 0.71 15.87
C GLY A 60 -9.05 1.90 15.24
N VAL A 61 -8.56 1.73 14.01
CA VAL A 61 -7.76 2.72 13.30
C VAL A 61 -8.62 3.92 12.93
N ARG A 62 -8.09 5.12 13.18
CA ARG A 62 -8.71 6.41 12.85
C ARG A 62 -7.89 7.25 11.89
N LYS A 63 -6.57 7.01 11.81
CA LYS A 63 -5.66 7.78 10.95
C LYS A 63 -4.80 6.88 10.08
N ILE A 64 -4.94 7.01 8.75
CA ILE A 64 -4.28 6.14 7.77
C ILE A 64 -3.30 6.88 6.86
N GLY A 65 -2.27 6.18 6.41
CA GLY A 65 -1.36 6.62 5.35
C GLY A 65 -1.23 5.59 4.24
N GLU A 66 -1.30 6.02 2.98
CA GLU A 66 -1.07 5.18 1.80
C GLU A 66 -0.05 5.88 0.87
N PRO A 67 1.25 5.57 0.97
CA PRO A 67 2.30 6.25 0.20
C PRO A 67 2.24 6.02 -1.31
N MET A 68 1.62 4.92 -1.77
CA MET A 68 1.61 4.46 -3.16
C MET A 68 0.21 3.98 -3.58
N ALA A 69 -0.74 4.92 -3.67
CA ALA A 69 -2.16 4.61 -3.70
C ALA A 69 -2.71 4.20 -5.08
N GLY A 70 -1.98 4.44 -6.18
CA GLY A 70 -2.48 4.16 -7.53
C GLY A 70 -3.76 4.92 -7.84
N THR A 71 -4.89 4.23 -7.86
CA THR A 71 -6.24 4.83 -8.05
C THR A 71 -6.89 5.32 -6.75
N GLY A 72 -6.28 5.03 -5.59
CA GLY A 72 -6.81 5.37 -4.26
C GLY A 72 -7.84 4.39 -3.72
N VAL A 73 -8.13 3.30 -4.43
CA VAL A 73 -9.20 2.34 -4.09
C VAL A 73 -9.09 1.83 -2.65
N ARG A 74 -7.88 1.59 -2.15
CA ARG A 74 -7.69 1.05 -0.80
C ARG A 74 -8.09 2.06 0.27
N SER A 75 -7.50 3.25 0.26
CA SER A 75 -7.88 4.31 1.20
C SER A 75 -9.37 4.67 1.11
N ILE A 76 -9.93 4.74 -0.10
CA ILE A 76 -11.37 5.03 -0.30
C ILE A 76 -12.22 3.94 0.35
N ARG A 77 -11.91 2.68 0.12
CA ARG A 77 -12.63 1.56 0.77
C ARG A 77 -12.49 1.60 2.27
N ILE A 78 -11.29 1.84 2.81
CA ILE A 78 -11.09 1.97 4.25
C ILE A 78 -11.95 3.12 4.82
N ILE A 79 -11.98 4.28 4.18
CA ILE A 79 -12.80 5.43 4.64
C ILE A 79 -14.30 5.09 4.62
N LEU A 80 -14.79 4.41 3.58
CA LEU A 80 -16.22 4.10 3.44
C LEU A 80 -16.67 2.94 4.33
N GLU A 81 -15.81 1.96 4.54
CA GLU A 81 -16.15 0.69 5.20
C GLU A 81 -15.72 0.69 6.68
N ASN A 82 -14.81 1.57 7.10
CA ASN A 82 -14.47 1.83 8.51
C ASN A 82 -14.97 3.22 8.94
N GLY A 83 -16.11 3.26 9.65
CA GLY A 83 -16.74 4.50 10.11
C GLY A 83 -15.94 5.31 11.14
N ASN A 84 -14.79 4.81 11.61
CA ASN A 84 -13.95 5.50 12.59
C ASN A 84 -12.84 6.36 11.95
N ILE A 85 -12.71 6.38 10.62
CA ILE A 85 -11.63 7.10 9.95
C ILE A 85 -11.85 8.61 10.06
N GLU A 86 -10.94 9.27 10.78
CA GLU A 86 -10.91 10.72 10.97
C GLU A 86 -10.02 11.39 9.91
N GLU A 87 -8.86 10.80 9.60
CA GLU A 87 -7.88 11.38 8.68
C GLU A 87 -7.18 10.32 7.81
N ALA A 88 -7.09 10.58 6.52
CA ALA A 88 -6.43 9.73 5.54
C ALA A 88 -5.46 10.55 4.69
N PHE A 89 -4.19 10.15 4.70
CA PHE A 89 -3.17 10.71 3.82
C PHE A 89 -2.91 9.77 2.66
N ILE A 90 -3.21 10.23 1.46
CA ILE A 90 -3.19 9.41 0.24
C ILE A 90 -2.18 10.02 -0.72
N ASN A 91 -1.20 9.24 -1.16
CA ASN A 91 -0.11 9.74 -1.99
C ASN A 91 0.14 8.85 -3.20
N ASP A 92 0.60 9.46 -4.28
CA ASP A 92 1.23 8.76 -5.39
C ASP A 92 2.25 9.67 -6.08
N LEU A 93 3.31 9.10 -6.66
CA LEU A 93 4.33 9.86 -7.38
C LEU A 93 3.79 10.42 -8.72
N LYS A 94 2.90 9.67 -9.38
CA LYS A 94 2.41 10.01 -10.72
C LYS A 94 1.33 11.08 -10.64
N ARG A 95 1.45 12.09 -11.52
CA ARG A 95 0.47 13.17 -11.63
C ARG A 95 -0.91 12.62 -12.03
N GLU A 96 -0.93 11.64 -12.92
CA GLU A 96 -2.14 10.98 -13.42
C GLU A 96 -2.83 10.20 -12.30
N ALA A 97 -2.09 9.40 -11.53
CA ALA A 97 -2.60 8.70 -10.34
C ALA A 97 -3.26 9.66 -9.35
N VAL A 98 -2.62 10.80 -9.03
CA VAL A 98 -3.20 11.83 -8.17
C VAL A 98 -4.50 12.42 -8.72
N LYS A 99 -4.65 12.55 -10.05
CA LYS A 99 -5.92 12.96 -10.66
C LYS A 99 -7.01 11.90 -10.45
N PHE A 100 -6.68 10.61 -10.64
CA PHE A 100 -7.62 9.51 -10.38
C PHE A 100 -8.03 9.46 -8.91
N ILE A 101 -7.08 9.58 -7.97
CA ILE A 101 -7.39 9.60 -6.53
C ILE A 101 -8.39 10.71 -6.21
N ARG A 102 -8.13 11.94 -6.68
CA ARG A 102 -9.02 13.08 -6.43
C ARG A 102 -10.40 12.90 -7.03
N GLU A 103 -10.49 12.36 -8.25
CA GLU A 103 -11.78 12.07 -8.86
C GLU A 103 -12.53 10.97 -8.10
N ASN A 104 -11.85 9.91 -7.72
CA ASN A 104 -12.45 8.80 -7.01
C ASN A 104 -12.93 9.22 -5.61
N LEU A 105 -12.19 10.07 -4.91
CA LEU A 105 -12.68 10.69 -3.67
C LEU A 105 -13.95 11.51 -3.90
N ARG A 106 -13.99 12.31 -4.98
CA ARG A 106 -15.16 13.11 -5.35
C ARG A 106 -16.39 12.24 -5.67
N LEU A 107 -16.20 11.13 -6.38
CA LEU A 107 -17.26 10.18 -6.74
C LEU A 107 -17.90 9.50 -5.51
N ASN A 108 -17.15 9.37 -4.43
CA ASN A 108 -17.62 8.78 -3.17
C ASN A 108 -17.96 9.83 -2.11
N HIS A 109 -18.05 11.11 -2.49
CA HIS A 109 -18.39 12.22 -1.58
C HIS A 109 -17.44 12.37 -0.39
N ILE A 110 -16.17 11.97 -0.53
CA ILE A 110 -15.15 12.10 0.51
C ILE A 110 -14.51 13.49 0.43
N GLY A 111 -14.66 14.27 1.51
CA GLY A 111 -14.17 15.64 1.62
C GLY A 111 -12.68 15.75 1.96
N ARG A 112 -12.13 16.95 1.78
CA ARG A 112 -10.72 17.28 2.08
C ARG A 112 -10.37 17.24 3.58
N ASN A 113 -11.38 17.35 4.45
CA ASN A 113 -11.19 17.26 5.89
C ASN A 113 -10.85 15.82 6.31
N THR A 114 -11.38 14.83 5.60
CA THR A 114 -11.11 13.41 5.85
C THR A 114 -9.91 12.93 5.04
N ALA A 115 -9.80 13.30 3.75
CA ALA A 115 -8.76 12.77 2.86
C ALA A 115 -7.88 13.88 2.26
N ARG A 116 -6.57 13.81 2.51
CA ARG A 116 -5.56 14.73 1.98
C ARG A 116 -4.72 14.02 0.94
N VAL A 117 -4.64 14.59 -0.26
CA VAL A 117 -3.97 13.97 -1.41
C VAL A 117 -2.70 14.74 -1.79
N THR A 118 -1.55 14.07 -1.77
CA THR A 118 -0.25 14.63 -2.13
C THR A 118 0.34 13.96 -3.38
N ARG A 119 1.34 14.63 -3.98
CA ARG A 119 2.15 14.08 -5.07
C ARG A 119 3.63 14.10 -4.69
N LEU A 120 4.06 13.09 -3.95
CA LEU A 120 5.41 12.97 -3.42
C LEU A 120 6.00 11.60 -3.74
N GLU A 121 7.32 11.53 -3.71
CA GLU A 121 8.02 10.25 -3.60
C GLU A 121 7.68 9.61 -2.24
N ALA A 122 7.57 8.28 -2.18
CA ALA A 122 7.04 7.58 -1.02
C ALA A 122 7.88 7.77 0.25
N ASN A 123 9.21 7.80 0.16
CA ASN A 123 10.06 8.12 1.31
C ASN A 123 9.86 9.56 1.77
N LEU A 124 9.77 10.53 0.86
CA LEU A 124 9.51 11.92 1.22
C LEU A 124 8.13 12.07 1.90
N PHE A 125 7.10 11.40 1.37
CA PHE A 125 5.79 11.33 2.01
C PHE A 125 5.90 10.80 3.44
N ASN A 126 6.58 9.66 3.63
CA ASN A 126 6.76 9.05 4.93
C ASN A 126 7.52 9.95 5.92
N ILE A 127 8.60 10.62 5.47
CA ILE A 127 9.38 11.53 6.31
C ILE A 127 8.53 12.72 6.78
N ILE A 128 7.70 13.32 5.91
CA ILE A 128 6.79 14.40 6.31
C ILE A 128 5.79 13.92 7.38
N HIS A 129 5.33 12.67 7.28
CA HIS A 129 4.43 12.06 8.26
C HIS A 129 5.15 11.49 9.49
N SER A 130 6.48 11.55 9.56
CA SER A 130 7.24 11.23 10.77
C SER A 130 7.23 12.37 11.81
N LEU A 131 6.79 13.57 11.40
CA LEU A 131 6.69 14.74 12.26
C LEU A 131 5.59 14.58 13.33
N PRO A 132 5.77 15.17 14.53
CA PRO A 132 4.75 15.19 15.57
C PRO A 132 3.39 15.66 15.03
N GLY A 133 2.31 14.98 15.42
CA GLY A 133 0.94 15.26 14.96
C GLY A 133 0.56 14.65 13.60
N ASN A 134 1.53 14.32 12.73
CA ASN A 134 1.24 13.78 11.39
C ASN A 134 1.31 12.26 11.29
N ARG A 135 1.88 11.58 12.31
CA ARG A 135 2.06 10.12 12.31
C ARG A 135 0.74 9.36 12.19
N GLY A 136 0.73 8.33 11.37
CA GLY A 136 -0.42 7.45 11.15
C GLY A 136 -0.59 6.40 12.25
N GLU A 137 -1.82 5.92 12.43
CA GLU A 137 -2.13 4.73 13.22
C GLU A 137 -2.03 3.46 12.39
N TYR A 138 -2.20 3.57 11.07
CA TYR A 138 -2.03 2.50 10.09
C TYR A 138 -1.35 3.07 8.84
N LEU A 139 -0.38 2.35 8.30
CA LEU A 139 0.29 2.72 7.06
C LEU A 139 0.37 1.51 6.14
N ASP A 140 -0.08 1.69 4.90
CA ASP A 140 -0.14 0.62 3.89
C ASP A 140 0.88 0.82 2.79
N LEU A 141 1.94 0.01 2.83
CA LEU A 141 3.01 0.01 1.85
C LEU A 141 2.78 -1.12 0.83
N ASP A 142 2.28 -0.76 -0.36
CA ASP A 142 1.95 -1.69 -1.45
C ASP A 142 2.69 -1.37 -2.77
N PRO A 143 4.03 -1.51 -2.81
CA PRO A 143 4.84 -1.20 -3.98
C PRO A 143 4.80 -2.31 -5.04
N TYR A 144 5.22 -1.94 -6.25
CA TYR A 144 5.63 -2.92 -7.25
C TYR A 144 7.01 -3.49 -6.92
N GLY A 145 7.09 -4.82 -6.90
CA GLY A 145 8.29 -5.55 -6.52
C GLY A 145 8.55 -5.53 -5.02
N THR A 146 9.70 -4.97 -4.64
CA THR A 146 10.20 -5.01 -3.27
C THR A 146 9.78 -3.78 -2.47
N PRO A 147 9.38 -3.94 -1.19
CA PRO A 147 9.16 -2.84 -0.27
C PRO A 147 10.42 -2.34 0.41
N ALA A 148 11.57 -3.04 0.26
CA ALA A 148 12.79 -2.77 1.01
C ALA A 148 13.21 -1.28 1.04
N PRO A 149 13.18 -0.52 -0.08
CA PRO A 149 13.58 0.89 -0.08
C PRO A 149 12.72 1.84 0.75
N PHE A 150 11.55 1.41 1.21
CA PHE A 150 10.57 2.26 1.89
C PHE A 150 10.32 1.85 3.35
N ILE A 151 10.85 0.72 3.81
CA ILE A 151 10.54 0.16 5.14
C ILE A 151 10.95 1.13 6.27
N TYR A 152 12.18 1.64 6.24
CA TYR A 152 12.69 2.54 7.28
C TYR A 152 11.81 3.78 7.46
N SER A 153 11.54 4.49 6.36
CA SER A 153 10.71 5.70 6.41
C SER A 153 9.26 5.38 6.81
N SER A 154 8.73 4.23 6.39
CA SER A 154 7.37 3.79 6.73
C SER A 154 7.21 3.55 8.23
N ILE A 155 8.22 2.98 8.89
CA ILE A 155 8.24 2.81 10.36
C ILE A 155 8.22 4.18 11.05
N MET A 156 9.02 5.14 10.57
CA MET A 156 9.07 6.49 11.15
C MET A 156 7.76 7.27 11.01
N ALA A 157 6.98 7.00 9.95
CA ALA A 157 5.70 7.63 9.68
C ALA A 157 4.55 7.13 10.58
N LEU A 158 4.78 6.08 11.37
CA LEU A 158 3.81 5.52 12.30
C LEU A 158 4.00 6.06 13.71
N ARG A 159 2.88 6.18 14.45
CA ARG A 159 2.95 6.41 15.90
C ARG A 159 3.43 5.14 16.61
N LYS A 160 3.80 5.27 17.89
CA LYS A 160 4.04 4.11 18.76
C LYS A 160 2.80 3.21 18.79
N ARG A 161 2.99 1.91 18.61
CA ARG A 161 1.92 0.89 18.46
C ARG A 161 1.03 1.08 17.21
N GLY A 162 1.47 1.87 16.23
CA GLY A 162 0.84 1.94 14.92
C GLY A 162 1.08 0.66 14.12
N VAL A 163 0.22 0.38 13.14
CA VAL A 163 0.30 -0.84 12.33
C VAL A 163 0.93 -0.53 10.98
N LEU A 164 2.00 -1.23 10.63
CA LEU A 164 2.56 -1.26 9.29
C LEU A 164 2.03 -2.48 8.53
N ALA A 165 1.34 -2.24 7.43
CA ALA A 165 0.94 -3.28 6.49
C ALA A 165 1.84 -3.22 5.25
N VAL A 166 2.50 -4.33 4.93
CA VAL A 166 3.49 -4.39 3.83
C VAL A 166 3.12 -5.48 2.85
N THR A 167 2.99 -5.11 1.58
CA THR A 167 2.95 -6.07 0.47
C THR A 167 4.32 -6.15 -0.20
N ALA A 168 4.76 -7.36 -0.53
CA ALA A 168 5.88 -7.60 -1.42
C ALA A 168 5.44 -8.47 -2.60
N THR A 169 5.68 -8.00 -3.81
CA THR A 169 5.35 -8.72 -5.06
C THR A 169 6.58 -9.30 -5.74
N ASP A 170 7.79 -9.07 -5.23
CA ASP A 170 9.03 -9.71 -5.69
C ASP A 170 9.21 -11.14 -5.15
N THR A 171 8.15 -11.95 -5.23
CA THR A 171 8.08 -13.28 -4.61
C THR A 171 9.14 -14.24 -5.12
N PHE A 172 9.65 -14.10 -6.34
CA PHE A 172 10.76 -14.94 -6.83
C PHE A 172 12.01 -14.77 -5.96
N THR A 173 12.31 -13.54 -5.56
CA THR A 173 13.43 -13.23 -4.65
C THR A 173 13.16 -13.82 -3.27
N LEU A 174 11.99 -13.51 -2.69
CA LEU A 174 11.61 -13.95 -1.34
C LEU A 174 11.45 -15.47 -1.20
N LYS A 175 11.16 -16.19 -2.29
CA LYS A 175 11.04 -17.66 -2.32
C LYS A 175 12.38 -18.38 -2.58
N GLY A 176 13.49 -17.63 -2.72
CA GLY A 176 14.83 -18.22 -2.90
C GLY A 176 15.21 -18.57 -4.34
N PHE A 177 14.47 -18.12 -5.36
CA PHE A 177 14.87 -18.31 -6.77
C PHE A 177 15.96 -17.34 -7.22
N LYS A 178 16.20 -16.27 -6.46
CA LYS A 178 17.27 -15.27 -6.72
C LYS A 178 18.07 -14.97 -5.44
N PRO A 179 18.96 -15.88 -5.00
CA PRO A 179 19.67 -15.75 -3.73
C PRO A 179 20.48 -14.45 -3.59
N GLU A 180 21.20 -14.05 -4.64
CA GLU A 180 22.00 -12.81 -4.63
C GLU A 180 21.11 -11.56 -4.54
N THR A 181 19.94 -11.57 -5.18
CA THR A 181 18.97 -10.48 -5.05
C THR A 181 18.35 -10.45 -3.65
N ALA A 182 18.13 -11.61 -3.02
CA ALA A 182 17.63 -11.69 -1.65
C ALA A 182 18.66 -11.15 -0.66
N LEU A 183 19.94 -11.45 -0.88
CA LEU A 183 21.04 -10.93 -0.07
C LEU A 183 21.13 -9.41 -0.20
N ALA A 184 21.13 -8.88 -1.43
CA ALA A 184 21.24 -7.45 -1.68
C ALA A 184 20.05 -6.63 -1.14
N ARG A 185 18.82 -7.16 -1.22
CA ARG A 185 17.60 -6.42 -0.82
C ARG A 185 17.24 -6.61 0.65
N TYR A 186 17.33 -7.84 1.13
CA TYR A 186 16.80 -8.24 2.43
C TYR A 186 17.89 -8.66 3.42
N GLY A 187 19.17 -8.68 3.01
CA GLY A 187 20.28 -9.06 3.88
C GLY A 187 20.29 -10.53 4.26
N VAL A 188 19.64 -11.39 3.47
CA VAL A 188 19.56 -12.84 3.74
C VAL A 188 19.87 -13.66 2.50
N LYS A 189 20.55 -14.79 2.70
CA LYS A 189 20.74 -15.80 1.66
C LYS A 189 19.65 -16.86 1.80
N ILE A 190 18.77 -16.94 0.80
CA ILE A 190 17.67 -17.90 0.78
C ILE A 190 18.00 -19.01 -0.23
N PHE A 191 17.92 -20.25 0.22
CA PHE A 191 18.10 -21.42 -0.63
C PHE A 191 16.74 -22.01 -1.02
N LYS A 192 16.71 -22.77 -2.12
CA LYS A 192 15.52 -23.52 -2.53
C LYS A 192 15.11 -24.47 -1.41
N ASN A 193 13.84 -24.41 -1.03
CA ASN A 193 13.29 -25.15 0.10
C ASN A 193 11.86 -25.63 -0.22
N ILE A 194 11.31 -26.51 0.62
CA ILE A 194 9.98 -27.11 0.42
C ILE A 194 8.83 -26.25 0.98
N PHE A 195 9.14 -25.18 1.72
CA PHE A 195 8.17 -24.25 2.32
C PHE A 195 8.41 -22.79 1.88
N PRO A 196 8.53 -22.51 0.56
CA PRO A 196 9.04 -21.23 0.06
C PRO A 196 8.15 -20.03 0.42
N SER A 197 6.84 -20.25 0.55
CA SER A 197 5.89 -19.21 0.97
C SER A 197 6.12 -18.78 2.42
N GLU A 198 6.41 -19.72 3.32
CA GLU A 198 6.69 -19.40 4.72
C GLU A 198 8.05 -18.70 4.86
N VAL A 199 9.08 -19.17 4.15
CA VAL A 199 10.38 -18.48 4.10
C VAL A 199 10.21 -17.05 3.61
N ALA A 200 9.40 -16.82 2.58
CA ALA A 200 9.14 -15.50 2.05
C ALA A 200 8.52 -14.55 3.09
N VAL A 201 7.55 -15.04 3.88
CA VAL A 201 6.98 -14.29 5.02
C VAL A 201 8.03 -13.99 6.07
N ARG A 202 8.78 -15.01 6.52
CA ARG A 202 9.80 -14.86 7.57
C ARG A 202 10.93 -13.93 7.17
N THR A 203 11.36 -13.96 5.90
CA THR A 203 12.34 -13.01 5.37
C THR A 203 11.82 -11.59 5.41
N LEU A 204 10.57 -11.36 5.01
CA LEU A 204 9.99 -10.02 5.05
C LEU A 204 9.87 -9.51 6.49
N LEU A 205 9.39 -10.35 7.42
CA LEU A 205 9.33 -10.02 8.86
C LEU A 205 10.72 -9.76 9.45
N TYR A 206 11.72 -10.58 9.12
CA TYR A 206 13.11 -10.37 9.53
C TYR A 206 13.62 -9.00 9.08
N TYR A 207 13.41 -8.65 7.81
CA TYR A 207 13.90 -7.38 7.27
C TYR A 207 13.23 -6.19 7.96
N ILE A 208 11.92 -6.26 8.18
CA ILE A 208 11.18 -5.21 8.91
C ILE A 208 11.66 -5.13 10.37
N SER A 209 11.85 -6.27 11.04
CA SER A 209 12.36 -6.32 12.41
C SER A 209 13.75 -5.70 12.53
N ARG A 210 14.65 -5.98 11.58
CA ARG A 210 15.99 -5.39 11.53
C ARG A 210 15.94 -3.87 11.36
N ALA A 211 15.09 -3.38 10.46
CA ALA A 211 14.91 -1.94 10.25
C ALA A 211 14.30 -1.24 11.47
N ALA A 212 13.32 -1.87 12.12
CA ALA A 212 12.73 -1.37 13.36
C ALA A 212 13.76 -1.31 14.50
N ALA A 213 14.58 -2.35 14.66
CA ALA A 213 15.58 -2.43 15.72
C ALA A 213 16.63 -1.32 15.63
N SER A 214 17.08 -0.96 14.42
CA SER A 214 17.99 0.19 14.22
C SER A 214 17.36 1.55 14.53
N LEU A 215 16.04 1.62 14.65
CA LEU A 215 15.28 2.80 15.07
C LEU A 215 14.82 2.68 16.54
N GLU A 216 15.36 1.71 17.30
CA GLU A 216 15.01 1.42 18.69
C GLU A 216 13.55 0.97 18.91
N TYR A 217 12.95 0.33 17.89
CA TYR A 217 11.63 -0.30 17.98
C TYR A 217 11.72 -1.82 17.86
N GLY A 218 10.78 -2.52 18.51
CA GLY A 218 10.45 -3.91 18.22
C GLY A 218 9.30 -4.01 17.22
N ILE A 219 9.02 -5.22 16.73
CA ILE A 219 7.79 -5.50 15.98
C ILE A 219 7.02 -6.66 16.60
N GLU A 220 5.71 -6.60 16.49
CA GLU A 220 4.78 -7.69 16.81
C GLU A 220 4.05 -8.11 15.52
N PRO A 221 4.34 -9.29 14.94
CA PRO A 221 3.59 -9.80 13.81
C PRO A 221 2.15 -10.10 14.21
N LEU A 222 1.19 -9.43 13.58
CA LEU A 222 -0.24 -9.59 13.86
C LEU A 222 -0.91 -10.55 12.88
N ALA A 223 -0.54 -10.48 11.61
CA ALA A 223 -1.02 -11.38 10.57
C ALA A 223 -0.03 -11.44 9.41
N ALA A 224 0.06 -12.59 8.76
CA ALA A 224 0.85 -12.76 7.55
C ALA A 224 0.21 -13.82 6.64
N TYR A 225 0.27 -13.59 5.34
CA TYR A 225 -0.19 -14.57 4.36
C TYR A 225 0.49 -14.37 3.01
N THR A 226 0.41 -15.42 2.19
CA THR A 226 0.83 -15.36 0.78
C THR A 226 -0.36 -15.69 -0.09
N GLN A 227 -0.56 -14.92 -1.16
CA GLN A 227 -1.61 -15.23 -2.13
C GLN A 227 -1.07 -15.00 -3.54
N ARG A 228 -1.08 -16.06 -4.36
CA ARG A 228 -0.59 -16.07 -5.74
C ARG A 228 0.83 -15.48 -5.88
N HIS A 229 0.92 -14.18 -6.17
CA HIS A 229 2.14 -13.45 -6.53
C HIS A 229 2.54 -12.38 -5.51
N TYR A 230 2.03 -12.43 -4.28
CA TYR A 230 2.45 -11.51 -3.24
C TYR A 230 2.55 -12.16 -1.86
N VAL A 231 3.40 -11.56 -1.03
CA VAL A 231 3.50 -11.77 0.41
C VAL A 231 2.90 -10.54 1.08
N ARG A 232 2.10 -10.73 2.12
CA ARG A 232 1.51 -9.66 2.92
C ARG A 232 1.79 -9.90 4.39
N VAL A 233 2.22 -8.86 5.09
CA VAL A 233 2.41 -8.88 6.55
C VAL A 233 1.80 -7.64 7.18
N TYR A 234 1.28 -7.79 8.39
CA TYR A 234 0.81 -6.73 9.27
C TYR A 234 1.61 -6.83 10.56
N VAL A 235 2.31 -5.76 10.92
CA VAL A 235 3.14 -5.69 12.13
C VAL A 235 2.80 -4.44 12.93
N ARG A 236 2.95 -4.50 14.25
CA ARG A 236 2.78 -3.39 15.18
C ARG A 236 4.09 -3.04 15.89
#